data_AF-A0A286C6N1-F1
#
_entry.id   AF-A0A286C6N1-F1
#
_cell.length_a   1.000
_cell.length_b   1.000
_cell.length_c   1.000
_cell.angle_alpha   90.00
_cell.angle_beta   90.00
_cell.angle_gamma   90.00
#
_symmetry.space_group_name_H-M   'P 1'
#
loop_
_entity.id
_entity.type
_entity.pdbx_description
1 polymer ?
#
loop_
_entity_poly.entity_id
_entity_poly.type
_entity_poly.pdbx_seq_one_letter_code
_entity_poly.pdbx_strand_id
1 'polypeptide(L)'
;MKVTPTATRNKFVTSALIGLGMALPLSASALTIDINTYVTGSPSSGTEATVATLILGQNGANVDFRLNNMVNNLAGNIGDDAYISQFFFSYSGSPVLTSASFLNFGGTQLINADDFGIDPSGKNAGYDFYLDLDYPTSFADRFVDGEFTTWTISNVSLDDFLVSVPGKGPASLAMVHIQQVGAGEGGDDSLKYVGSVGTPPVDVPQNPIPEPGSLALISLGLLGLGAMRKRKK
;
A
#
# COMPACT_ATOMS: atom_id res chain seq x y z
N MET A 1 16.91 -7.72 -77.49
CA MET A 1 15.86 -8.15 -76.53
C MET A 1 16.50 -9.19 -75.60
N LYS A 2 16.32 -9.05 -74.27
CA LYS A 2 16.74 -9.94 -73.16
C LYS A 2 18.26 -10.03 -72.90
N VAL A 3 18.81 -9.23 -71.98
CA VAL A 3 18.80 -9.27 -70.49
C VAL A 3 19.65 -10.43 -69.93
N THR A 4 20.84 -10.05 -69.43
CA THR A 4 21.78 -10.87 -68.66
C THR A 4 21.29 -11.04 -67.22
N PRO A 5 21.41 -12.24 -66.61
CA PRO A 5 21.33 -12.39 -65.17
C PRO A 5 22.72 -12.50 -64.51
N THR A 6 22.83 -11.67 -63.49
CA THR A 6 23.68 -11.61 -62.29
C THR A 6 24.04 -12.96 -61.65
N ALA A 7 25.24 -13.02 -61.05
CA ALA A 7 25.38 -13.33 -59.62
C ALA A 7 26.79 -12.99 -59.09
N THR A 8 26.81 -12.44 -57.88
CA THR A 8 27.80 -11.52 -57.34
C THR A 8 28.67 -12.18 -56.27
N ARG A 9 29.89 -11.65 -56.12
CA ARG A 9 30.87 -11.94 -55.06
C ARG A 9 30.35 -11.69 -53.64
N ASN A 10 30.89 -12.48 -52.71
CA ASN A 10 31.05 -12.30 -51.25
C ASN A 10 30.96 -10.86 -50.72
N LYS A 11 30.37 -10.70 -49.51
CA LYS A 11 31.07 -10.26 -48.28
C LYS A 11 30.13 -10.14 -47.06
N PHE A 12 30.45 -10.93 -46.03
CA PHE A 12 30.61 -10.59 -44.61
C PHE A 12 29.91 -9.39 -43.95
N VAL A 13 29.49 -9.72 -42.70
CA VAL A 13 29.29 -8.94 -41.47
C VAL A 13 27.92 -8.28 -41.26
N THR A 14 27.12 -9.01 -40.50
CA THR A 14 26.00 -8.57 -39.65
C THR A 14 26.49 -7.56 -38.61
N SER A 15 25.91 -6.36 -38.59
CA SER A 15 26.00 -5.43 -37.47
C SER A 15 24.59 -5.22 -36.92
N ALA A 16 24.27 -5.91 -35.83
CA ALA A 16 23.07 -5.65 -35.04
C ALA A 16 23.46 -4.67 -33.92
N LEU A 17 22.99 -3.42 -33.99
CA LEU A 17 22.95 -2.53 -32.84
C LEU A 17 21.85 -3.04 -31.89
N ILE A 18 22.26 -3.70 -30.82
CA ILE A 18 21.37 -3.98 -29.68
C ILE A 18 21.29 -2.68 -28.87
N GLY A 19 20.21 -1.93 -29.05
CA GLY A 19 19.88 -0.82 -28.16
C GLY A 19 19.57 -1.36 -26.78
N LEU A 20 20.44 -1.04 -25.80
CA LEU A 20 20.13 -1.21 -24.38
C LEU A 20 19.01 -0.22 -24.03
N GLY A 21 17.76 -0.68 -24.12
CA GLY A 21 16.64 -0.01 -23.46
C GLY A 21 16.80 -0.22 -21.95
N MET A 22 17.32 0.79 -21.26
CA MET A 22 17.19 0.85 -19.81
C MET A 22 15.71 1.05 -19.50
N ALA A 23 14.99 -0.05 -19.22
CA ALA A 23 13.72 0.01 -18.52
C ALA A 23 14.03 0.50 -17.11
N LEU A 24 13.85 1.80 -16.87
CA LEU A 24 13.84 2.33 -15.52
C LEU A 24 12.70 1.63 -14.78
N PRO A 25 12.93 1.04 -13.60
CA PRO A 25 11.82 0.61 -12.75
C PRO A 25 11.02 1.87 -12.43
N LEU A 26 9.75 1.90 -12.86
CA LEU A 26 8.81 2.89 -12.38
C LEU A 26 8.64 2.63 -10.88
N SER A 27 9.12 3.55 -10.04
CA SER A 27 8.77 3.54 -8.62
C SER A 27 7.26 3.63 -8.52
N ALA A 28 6.62 2.62 -7.94
CA ALA A 28 5.21 2.69 -7.59
C ALA A 28 5.09 3.60 -6.36
N SER A 29 4.37 4.71 -6.50
CA SER A 29 4.00 5.55 -5.35
C SER A 29 2.93 4.81 -4.56
N ALA A 30 3.24 4.45 -3.32
CA ALA A 30 2.30 3.84 -2.40
C ALA A 30 1.94 4.81 -1.28
N LEU A 31 0.65 5.06 -1.10
CA LEU A 31 0.12 5.78 0.06
C LEU A 31 0.04 4.80 1.24
N THR A 32 0.54 5.22 2.40
CA THR A 32 0.44 4.44 3.64
C THR A 32 -0.34 5.24 4.68
N ILE A 33 -1.30 4.58 5.31
CA ILE A 33 -2.16 5.13 6.35
C ILE A 33 -2.01 4.25 7.58
N ASP A 34 -1.45 4.82 8.64
CA ASP A 34 -1.38 4.18 9.94
C ASP A 34 -2.66 4.50 10.72
N ILE A 35 -3.35 3.45 11.14
CA ILE A 35 -4.58 3.55 11.92
C ILE A 35 -4.15 3.48 13.37
N ASN A 36 -3.99 4.66 13.98
CA ASN A 36 -3.27 4.81 15.23
C ASN A 36 -3.95 5.70 16.28
N THR A 37 -5.07 6.33 15.92
CA THR A 37 -5.77 7.28 16.79
C THR A 37 -7.01 6.63 17.42
N TYR A 38 -7.07 6.53 18.74
CA TYR A 38 -8.24 6.04 19.48
C TYR A 38 -9.43 7.01 19.35
N VAL A 39 -10.62 6.47 19.10
CA VAL A 39 -11.86 7.27 19.01
C VAL A 39 -12.82 6.96 20.15
N THR A 40 -13.17 5.69 20.33
CA THR A 40 -14.21 5.26 21.27
C THR A 40 -14.09 3.77 21.55
N GLY A 41 -14.66 3.33 22.68
CA GLY A 41 -14.77 1.92 23.03
C GLY A 41 -14.49 1.66 24.51
N SER A 42 -14.40 0.38 24.84
CA SER A 42 -13.98 -0.10 26.16
C SER A 42 -12.84 -1.12 25.99
N PRO A 43 -11.91 -1.25 26.96
CA PRO A 43 -11.62 -0.25 27.98
C PRO A 43 -11.27 1.09 27.31
N SER A 44 -11.53 2.23 27.96
CA SER A 44 -11.10 3.52 27.42
C SER A 44 -9.57 3.56 27.44
N SER A 45 -8.92 3.03 26.39
CA SER A 45 -7.47 2.90 26.36
C SER A 45 -6.82 4.29 26.34
N GLY A 46 -7.47 5.27 25.67
CA GLY A 46 -6.98 6.64 25.55
C GLY A 46 -5.55 6.74 25.02
N THR A 47 -5.03 5.63 24.49
CA THR A 47 -3.63 5.42 24.17
C THR A 47 -3.54 5.17 22.68
N GLU A 48 -2.81 6.04 22.01
CA GLU A 48 -2.52 5.93 20.58
C GLU A 48 -1.58 4.75 20.36
N ALA A 49 -1.98 3.85 19.47
CA ALA A 49 -1.23 2.66 19.09
C ALA A 49 -1.61 2.31 17.65
N THR A 50 -0.63 1.96 16.82
CA THR A 50 -0.92 1.54 15.44
C THR A 50 -1.51 0.14 15.48
N VAL A 51 -2.82 0.05 15.25
CA VAL A 51 -3.59 -1.20 15.29
C VAL A 51 -3.71 -1.87 13.92
N ALA A 52 -3.51 -1.10 12.86
CA ALA A 52 -3.52 -1.55 11.49
C ALA A 52 -2.79 -0.56 10.58
N THR A 53 -2.27 -1.06 9.46
CA THR A 53 -1.69 -0.22 8.41
C THR A 53 -2.34 -0.56 7.08
N LEU A 54 -2.90 0.47 6.43
CA LEU A 54 -3.48 0.38 5.10
C LEU A 54 -2.49 0.95 4.07
N ILE A 55 -2.26 0.19 3.00
CA ILE A 55 -1.36 0.56 1.91
C ILE A 55 -2.18 0.59 0.62
N LEU A 56 -2.09 1.69 -0.13
CA LEU A 56 -2.74 1.87 -1.42
C LEU A 56 -1.67 2.12 -2.48
N GLY A 57 -1.81 1.48 -3.65
CA GLY A 57 -0.93 1.71 -4.79
C GLY A 57 -1.74 1.94 -6.06
N GLN A 58 -1.40 2.99 -6.82
CA GLN A 58 -1.97 3.18 -8.16
C GLN A 58 -1.40 2.11 -9.12
N ASN A 59 -2.27 1.35 -9.77
CA ASN A 59 -1.93 0.33 -10.75
C ASN A 59 -2.77 0.51 -12.02
N GLY A 60 -2.24 1.29 -12.97
CA GLY A 60 -2.98 1.68 -14.17
C GLY A 60 -4.23 2.47 -13.81
N ALA A 61 -5.40 2.01 -14.26
CA ALA A 61 -6.71 2.61 -13.94
C ALA A 61 -7.31 2.10 -12.62
N ASN A 62 -6.55 1.33 -11.84
CA ASN A 62 -7.04 0.69 -10.63
C ASN A 62 -6.20 1.13 -9.43
N VAL A 63 -6.74 0.94 -8.22
CA VAL A 63 -5.99 1.11 -6.97
C VAL A 63 -5.97 -0.23 -6.24
N ASP A 64 -4.77 -0.70 -5.95
CA ASP A 64 -4.51 -1.90 -5.17
C ASP A 64 -4.44 -1.54 -3.68
N PHE A 65 -5.06 -2.36 -2.85
CA PHE A 65 -5.17 -2.18 -1.42
C PHE A 65 -4.53 -3.35 -0.68
N ARG A 66 -3.93 -3.04 0.46
CA ARG A 66 -3.47 -4.02 1.45
C ARG A 66 -3.73 -3.48 2.84
N LEU A 67 -4.52 -4.20 3.64
CA LEU A 67 -4.70 -3.91 5.07
C LEU A 67 -3.96 -4.97 5.88
N ASN A 68 -3.05 -4.53 6.75
CA ASN A 68 -2.35 -5.40 7.70
C ASN A 68 -2.96 -5.23 9.09
N ASN A 69 -3.23 -6.34 9.76
CA ASN A 69 -3.68 -6.35 11.14
C ASN A 69 -2.48 -6.40 12.09
N MET A 70 -2.48 -5.52 13.09
CA MET A 70 -1.40 -5.37 14.08
C MET A 70 -1.94 -5.26 15.50
N VAL A 71 -3.13 -5.80 15.80
CA VAL A 71 -3.85 -5.59 17.06
C VAL A 71 -3.26 -6.31 18.28
N ASN A 72 -2.16 -7.06 18.15
CA ASN A 72 -1.64 -7.85 19.27
C ASN A 72 -0.64 -7.10 20.17
N ASN A 73 -0.70 -7.40 21.46
CA ASN A 73 0.25 -6.95 22.49
C ASN A 73 0.43 -5.42 22.52
N LEU A 74 -0.65 -4.68 22.23
CA LEU A 74 -0.64 -3.22 22.25
C LEU A 74 -1.02 -2.66 23.62
N ALA A 75 -0.61 -1.42 23.87
CA ALA A 75 -0.97 -0.70 25.07
C ALA A 75 -2.50 -0.55 25.20
N GLY A 76 -3.01 -0.59 26.45
CA GLY A 76 -4.45 -0.47 26.72
C GLY A 76 -5.22 -1.80 26.77
N ASN A 77 -4.53 -2.93 26.98
CA ASN A 77 -5.11 -4.27 27.06
C ASN A 77 -5.76 -4.75 25.75
N ILE A 78 -5.22 -4.33 24.60
CA ILE A 78 -5.50 -5.00 23.33
C ILE A 78 -4.61 -6.26 23.31
N GLY A 79 -5.21 -7.37 23.71
CA GLY A 79 -4.54 -8.65 23.96
C GLY A 79 -4.50 -9.59 22.76
N ASP A 80 -3.93 -10.78 22.97
CA ASP A 80 -3.69 -11.81 21.93
C ASP A 80 -4.95 -12.26 21.18
N ASP A 81 -6.11 -12.10 21.79
CA ASP A 81 -7.41 -12.53 21.25
C ASP A 81 -8.12 -11.45 20.41
N ALA A 82 -7.60 -10.23 20.40
CA ALA A 82 -8.21 -9.12 19.69
C ALA A 82 -8.17 -9.35 18.18
N TYR A 83 -9.20 -8.91 17.48
CA TYR A 83 -9.30 -9.06 16.03
C TYR A 83 -10.03 -7.88 15.40
N ILE A 84 -9.73 -7.61 14.13
CA ILE A 84 -10.43 -6.57 13.37
C ILE A 84 -11.72 -7.19 12.82
N SER A 85 -12.87 -6.69 13.25
CA SER A 85 -14.15 -7.17 12.73
C SER A 85 -14.65 -6.36 11.54
N GLN A 86 -14.26 -5.08 11.45
CA GLN A 86 -14.72 -4.20 10.38
C GLN A 86 -13.64 -3.18 10.02
N PHE A 87 -13.61 -2.79 8.76
CA PHE A 87 -12.78 -1.71 8.23
C PHE A 87 -13.66 -0.72 7.47
N PHE A 88 -13.44 0.57 7.68
CA PHE A 88 -14.17 1.65 7.02
C PHE A 88 -13.20 2.57 6.30
N PHE A 89 -13.60 3.07 5.13
CA PHE A 89 -12.72 3.90 4.32
C PHE A 89 -13.45 4.99 3.54
N SER A 90 -12.78 6.13 3.40
CA SER A 90 -13.28 7.27 2.64
C SER A 90 -13.13 7.05 1.14
N TYR A 91 -14.14 7.44 0.37
CA TYR A 91 -14.09 7.51 -1.08
C TYR A 91 -15.00 8.65 -1.55
N SER A 92 -14.50 9.46 -2.48
CA SER A 92 -15.25 10.57 -3.09
C SER A 92 -15.21 10.55 -4.63
N GLY A 93 -14.76 9.45 -5.21
CA GLY A 93 -14.60 9.33 -6.65
C GLY A 93 -15.92 9.17 -7.40
N SER A 94 -15.83 9.30 -8.72
CA SER A 94 -16.91 9.02 -9.66
C SER A 94 -16.39 8.04 -10.72
N PRO A 95 -17.06 6.91 -10.97
CA PRO A 95 -18.44 6.58 -10.57
C PRO A 95 -18.60 6.04 -9.14
N VAL A 96 -19.86 5.92 -8.69
CA VAL A 96 -20.25 5.20 -7.47
C VAL A 96 -19.77 3.75 -7.58
N LEU A 97 -19.17 3.24 -6.51
CA LEU A 97 -18.66 1.87 -6.47
C LEU A 97 -19.81 0.86 -6.38
N THR A 98 -19.63 -0.29 -7.00
CA THR A 98 -20.57 -1.42 -6.95
C THR A 98 -19.76 -2.69 -6.64
N SER A 99 -20.42 -3.82 -6.35
CA SER A 99 -19.71 -5.09 -6.13
C SER A 99 -18.78 -5.47 -7.29
N ALA A 100 -19.12 -5.08 -8.54
CA ALA A 100 -18.28 -5.32 -9.71
C ALA A 100 -17.00 -4.44 -9.77
N SER A 101 -16.92 -3.39 -8.94
CA SER A 101 -15.74 -2.54 -8.83
C SER A 101 -14.58 -3.24 -8.11
N PHE A 102 -14.88 -4.21 -7.24
CA PHE A 102 -13.93 -4.90 -6.37
C PHE A 102 -13.45 -6.21 -6.98
N LEU A 103 -12.14 -6.36 -7.10
CA LEU A 103 -11.48 -7.45 -7.83
C LEU A 103 -10.23 -7.93 -7.08
N ASN A 104 -9.61 -9.00 -7.58
CA ASN A 104 -8.27 -9.47 -7.15
C ASN A 104 -8.12 -9.66 -5.64
N PHE A 105 -9.09 -10.31 -4.99
CA PHE A 105 -9.03 -10.61 -3.57
C PHE A 105 -7.89 -11.59 -3.25
N GLY A 106 -7.24 -11.40 -2.10
CA GLY A 106 -6.16 -12.25 -1.63
C GLY A 106 -5.73 -11.93 -0.21
N GLY A 107 -4.58 -12.49 0.18
CA GLY A 107 -4.04 -12.37 1.53
C GLY A 107 -4.24 -13.63 2.36
N THR A 108 -3.91 -13.53 3.65
CA THR A 108 -4.15 -14.62 4.60
C THR A 108 -5.60 -14.61 5.06
N GLN A 109 -6.18 -13.42 5.23
CA GLN A 109 -7.61 -13.25 5.47
C GLN A 109 -8.36 -13.15 4.15
N LEU A 110 -9.29 -14.07 3.95
CA LEU A 110 -10.13 -14.11 2.75
C LEU A 110 -11.31 -13.16 2.88
N ILE A 111 -11.52 -12.38 1.82
CA ILE A 111 -12.68 -11.51 1.61
C ILE A 111 -13.18 -11.68 0.17
N ASN A 112 -14.38 -11.19 -0.10
CA ASN A 112 -15.01 -11.18 -1.40
C ASN A 112 -15.83 -9.88 -1.59
N ALA A 113 -16.41 -9.71 -2.78
CA ALA A 113 -17.12 -8.47 -3.12
C ALA A 113 -18.40 -8.24 -2.29
N ASP A 114 -19.03 -9.30 -1.78
CA ASP A 114 -20.25 -9.21 -0.98
C ASP A 114 -19.96 -8.83 0.49
N ASP A 115 -18.70 -8.88 0.91
CA ASP A 115 -18.25 -8.41 2.23
C ASP A 115 -18.13 -6.87 2.29
N PHE A 116 -18.20 -6.20 1.13
CA PHE A 116 -18.20 -4.73 1.03
C PHE A 116 -19.63 -4.19 1.01
N GLY A 117 -19.87 -3.15 1.80
CA GLY A 117 -21.11 -2.40 1.81
C GLY A 117 -20.90 -0.90 1.57
N ILE A 118 -22.00 -0.16 1.75
CA ILE A 118 -21.99 1.29 1.84
C ILE A 118 -22.29 1.65 3.28
N ASP A 119 -21.37 2.38 3.92
CA ASP A 119 -21.55 2.76 5.32
C ASP A 119 -22.67 3.80 5.48
N PRO A 120 -23.72 3.53 6.27
CA PRO A 120 -24.77 4.51 6.54
C PRO A 120 -24.24 5.70 7.36
N SER A 121 -24.53 6.91 6.86
CA SER A 121 -24.12 8.18 7.49
C SER A 121 -24.42 8.26 9.00
N GLY A 122 -23.42 8.69 9.76
CA GLY A 122 -23.48 9.00 11.19
C GLY A 122 -23.42 7.80 12.15
N LYS A 123 -23.30 6.56 11.66
CA LYS A 123 -23.34 5.35 12.51
C LYS A 123 -22.01 5.01 13.17
N ASN A 124 -20.87 5.32 12.54
CA ASN A 124 -19.55 4.93 13.02
C ASN A 124 -18.86 6.05 13.79
N ALA A 125 -19.24 6.23 15.05
CA ALA A 125 -18.72 7.31 15.89
C ALA A 125 -18.90 8.70 15.24
N GLY A 126 -20.01 8.88 14.52
CA GLY A 126 -20.33 10.13 13.83
C GLY A 126 -19.53 10.40 12.55
N TYR A 127 -18.70 9.45 12.10
CA TYR A 127 -18.04 9.52 10.80
C TYR A 127 -18.99 9.08 9.69
N ASP A 128 -18.77 9.65 8.51
CA ASP A 128 -19.46 9.33 7.25
C ASP A 128 -18.46 8.72 6.27
N PHE A 129 -17.91 7.54 6.59
CA PHE A 129 -17.11 6.79 5.61
C PHE A 129 -18.00 6.33 4.46
N TYR A 130 -17.39 6.02 3.31
CA TYR A 130 -18.15 5.60 2.14
C TYR A 130 -18.27 4.07 2.09
N LEU A 131 -17.16 3.36 2.32
CA LEU A 131 -17.11 1.90 2.34
C LEU A 131 -17.07 1.38 3.76
N ASP A 132 -17.76 0.26 3.98
CA ASP A 132 -17.48 -0.71 5.04
C ASP A 132 -17.08 -2.06 4.44
N LEU A 133 -16.15 -2.73 5.12
CA LEU A 133 -15.70 -4.09 4.83
C LEU A 133 -15.84 -4.90 6.12
N ASP A 134 -16.69 -5.92 6.07
CA ASP A 134 -16.93 -6.83 7.18
C ASP A 134 -16.02 -8.04 7.13
N TYR A 135 -15.42 -8.39 8.26
CA TYR A 135 -14.66 -9.62 8.43
C TYR A 135 -15.46 -10.66 9.22
N PRO A 136 -15.21 -11.97 9.00
CA PRO A 136 -15.81 -13.01 9.81
C PRO A 136 -15.51 -12.82 11.31
N THR A 137 -16.49 -13.11 12.15
CA THR A 137 -16.36 -13.03 13.62
C THR A 137 -16.28 -14.40 14.29
N SER A 138 -16.47 -15.48 13.51
CA SER A 138 -16.28 -16.87 13.95
C SER A 138 -14.82 -17.09 14.34
N PHE A 139 -14.59 -17.70 15.50
CA PHE A 139 -13.23 -17.88 16.06
C PHE A 139 -12.19 -18.44 15.08
N ALA A 140 -12.60 -19.32 14.17
CA ALA A 140 -11.70 -19.95 13.20
C ALA A 140 -11.30 -19.07 12.01
N ASP A 141 -12.04 -18.00 11.73
CA ASP A 141 -11.93 -17.22 10.47
C ASP A 141 -11.76 -15.71 10.72
N ARG A 142 -11.56 -15.32 11.99
CA ARG A 142 -11.34 -13.93 12.39
C ARG A 142 -10.09 -13.37 11.75
N PHE A 143 -10.16 -12.10 11.38
CA PHE A 143 -8.99 -11.36 10.94
C PHE A 143 -8.13 -11.00 12.15
N VAL A 144 -7.13 -11.84 12.45
CA VAL A 144 -6.28 -11.76 13.64
C VAL A 144 -4.94 -11.09 13.35
N ASP A 145 -4.15 -10.85 14.39
CA ASP A 145 -2.85 -10.21 14.29
C ASP A 145 -1.89 -10.92 13.32
N GLY A 146 -1.09 -10.12 12.61
CA GLY A 146 -0.12 -10.59 11.63
C GLY A 146 -0.74 -11.03 10.30
N GLU A 147 -2.06 -11.15 10.23
CA GLU A 147 -2.76 -11.39 8.98
C GLU A 147 -2.85 -10.12 8.12
N PHE A 148 -3.16 -10.34 6.85
CA PHE A 148 -3.48 -9.25 5.94
C PHE A 148 -4.53 -9.69 4.92
N THR A 149 -5.23 -8.71 4.35
CA THR A 149 -6.07 -8.90 3.17
C THR A 149 -5.66 -7.94 2.06
N THR A 150 -5.91 -8.31 0.82
CA THR A 150 -5.65 -7.50 -0.37
C THR A 150 -6.84 -7.51 -1.30
N TRP A 151 -7.10 -6.38 -1.95
CA TRP A 151 -8.10 -6.26 -3.00
C TRP A 151 -7.71 -5.14 -3.97
N THR A 152 -8.35 -5.10 -5.12
CA THR A 152 -8.21 -4.03 -6.11
C THR A 152 -9.56 -3.37 -6.31
N ILE A 153 -9.60 -2.04 -6.37
CA ILE A 153 -10.76 -1.29 -6.87
C ILE A 153 -10.45 -0.81 -8.28
N SER A 154 -11.35 -1.11 -9.21
CA SER A 154 -11.16 -0.80 -10.63
C SER A 154 -11.72 0.55 -11.04
N ASN A 155 -11.09 1.17 -12.05
CA ASN A 155 -11.50 2.44 -12.64
C ASN A 155 -11.59 3.60 -11.63
N VAL A 156 -10.60 3.69 -10.75
CA VAL A 156 -10.48 4.73 -9.71
C VAL A 156 -9.06 5.30 -9.67
N SER A 157 -8.95 6.51 -9.14
CA SER A 157 -7.69 7.18 -8.83
C SER A 157 -7.36 7.07 -7.35
N LEU A 158 -6.08 7.04 -7.01
CA LEU A 158 -5.62 7.14 -5.62
C LEU A 158 -6.14 8.42 -4.94
N ASP A 159 -6.27 9.51 -5.69
CA ASP A 159 -6.80 10.79 -5.19
C ASP A 159 -8.25 10.70 -4.71
N ASP A 160 -9.04 9.75 -5.24
CA ASP A 160 -10.43 9.53 -4.84
C ASP A 160 -10.55 9.05 -3.38
N PHE A 161 -9.44 8.61 -2.80
CA PHE A 161 -9.33 8.07 -1.45
C PHE A 161 -8.65 9.01 -0.45
N LEU A 162 -8.29 10.23 -0.87
CA LEU A 162 -7.57 11.21 -0.04
C LEU A 162 -8.49 12.22 0.66
N VAL A 163 -9.80 11.98 0.66
CA VAL A 163 -10.79 12.87 1.29
C VAL A 163 -11.07 12.46 2.72
N SER A 164 -10.54 13.23 3.68
CA SER A 164 -10.82 12.99 5.10
C SER A 164 -12.26 13.33 5.46
N VAL A 165 -12.87 12.46 6.25
CA VAL A 165 -14.24 12.62 6.75
C VAL A 165 -14.23 13.06 8.22
N PRO A 166 -15.07 14.04 8.63
CA PRO A 166 -15.18 14.48 10.02
C PRO A 166 -15.96 13.46 10.87
N GLY A 167 -15.77 13.47 12.18
CA GLY A 167 -16.50 12.62 13.13
C GLY A 167 -16.27 13.02 14.58
N LYS A 168 -16.45 12.09 15.52
CA LYS A 168 -16.21 12.36 16.97
C LYS A 168 -14.74 12.62 17.32
N GLY A 169 -13.80 12.09 16.53
CA GLY A 169 -12.36 12.34 16.66
C GLY A 169 -11.81 13.26 15.57
N PRO A 170 -10.51 13.21 15.25
CA PRO A 170 -9.95 13.98 14.15
C PRO A 170 -10.53 13.53 12.80
N ALA A 171 -10.56 14.43 11.82
CA ALA A 171 -10.92 14.07 10.46
C ALA A 171 -9.95 13.00 9.92
N SER A 172 -10.50 11.95 9.33
CA SER A 172 -9.75 10.71 9.06
C SER A 172 -10.11 10.08 7.71
N LEU A 173 -9.20 9.27 7.16
CA LEU A 173 -9.40 8.54 5.90
C LEU A 173 -9.90 7.12 6.13
N ALA A 174 -9.51 6.52 7.24
CA ALA A 174 -9.82 5.13 7.57
C ALA A 174 -10.27 4.99 9.02
N MET A 175 -11.03 3.93 9.29
CA MET A 175 -11.34 3.44 10.63
C MET A 175 -11.28 1.92 10.67
N VAL A 176 -10.87 1.35 11.81
CA VAL A 176 -11.08 -0.07 12.11
C VAL A 176 -11.93 -0.21 13.37
N HIS A 177 -12.70 -1.29 13.41
CA HIS A 177 -13.40 -1.75 14.60
C HIS A 177 -12.74 -3.04 15.08
N ILE A 178 -12.18 -2.99 16.28
CA ILE A 178 -11.48 -4.09 16.94
C ILE A 178 -12.42 -4.66 17.99
N GLN A 179 -12.58 -5.97 18.00
CA GLN A 179 -13.35 -6.70 19.00
C GLN A 179 -12.45 -7.56 19.88
N GLN A 180 -13.04 -8.05 20.96
CA GLN A 180 -12.43 -8.96 21.92
C GLN A 180 -11.24 -8.33 22.67
N VAL A 181 -11.41 -7.07 23.06
CA VAL A 181 -10.43 -6.30 23.83
C VAL A 181 -10.68 -6.48 25.33
N GLY A 182 -9.61 -6.54 26.14
CA GLY A 182 -9.70 -6.69 27.59
C GLY A 182 -8.82 -7.82 28.14
N ALA A 183 -8.69 -7.88 29.47
CA ALA A 183 -7.85 -8.89 30.12
C ALA A 183 -8.57 -10.25 30.20
N GLY A 184 -7.95 -11.29 29.63
CA GLY A 184 -8.41 -12.68 29.69
C GLY A 184 -8.78 -13.26 28.32
N GLU A 185 -8.96 -14.59 28.26
CA GLU A 185 -9.51 -15.26 27.08
C GLU A 185 -10.96 -14.75 26.86
N GLY A 186 -11.23 -14.14 25.71
CA GLY A 186 -12.59 -13.73 25.36
C GLY A 186 -13.06 -12.36 25.85
N GLY A 187 -12.22 -11.32 25.84
CA GLY A 187 -12.67 -9.94 26.13
C GLY A 187 -14.02 -9.60 25.48
N ASP A 188 -14.94 -8.95 26.20
CA ASP A 188 -16.27 -8.61 25.66
C ASP A 188 -16.32 -7.19 25.08
N ASP A 189 -15.22 -6.44 25.20
CA ASP A 189 -15.19 -5.06 24.80
C ASP A 189 -14.71 -4.88 23.34
N SER A 190 -14.99 -3.69 22.80
CA SER A 190 -14.57 -3.29 21.46
C SER A 190 -14.03 -1.87 21.44
N LEU A 191 -13.14 -1.60 20.48
CA LEU A 191 -12.47 -0.33 20.26
C LEU A 191 -12.62 0.12 18.81
N LYS A 192 -12.66 1.43 18.58
CA LYS A 192 -12.55 2.02 17.25
C LYS A 192 -11.34 2.93 17.19
N TYR A 193 -10.53 2.73 16.15
CA TYR A 193 -9.37 3.54 15.84
C TYR A 193 -9.50 4.13 14.45
N VAL A 194 -8.96 5.34 14.26
CA VAL A 194 -8.93 6.04 12.97
C VAL A 194 -7.50 6.30 12.53
N GLY A 195 -7.35 6.45 11.21
CA GLY A 195 -6.11 6.76 10.55
C GLY A 195 -6.28 7.88 9.53
N SER A 196 -5.26 8.72 9.47
CA SER A 196 -5.07 9.71 8.41
C SER A 196 -3.73 9.42 7.74
N VAL A 197 -3.43 10.11 6.63
CA VAL A 197 -2.12 10.00 5.99
C VAL A 197 -1.04 10.19 7.05
N GLY A 198 -0.30 9.11 7.34
CA GLY A 198 0.94 9.22 8.10
C GLY A 198 1.87 10.15 7.33
N THR A 199 2.84 10.78 7.99
CA THR A 199 3.85 11.59 7.28
C THR A 199 4.24 10.95 5.95
N PRO A 200 4.18 11.69 4.82
CA PRO A 200 4.27 11.12 3.48
C PRO A 200 5.48 10.18 3.37
N PRO A 201 5.41 9.12 2.55
CA PRO A 201 6.50 8.17 2.41
C PRO A 201 7.81 8.95 2.25
N VAL A 202 8.75 8.74 3.17
CA VAL A 202 10.12 9.13 2.89
C VAL A 202 10.49 8.27 1.70
N ASP A 203 10.68 8.90 0.54
CA ASP A 203 11.41 8.31 -0.57
C ASP A 203 12.79 7.94 -0.03
N VAL A 204 12.92 6.77 0.60
CA VAL A 204 14.21 6.16 0.87
C VAL A 204 14.63 5.59 -0.47
N PRO A 205 15.59 6.20 -1.18
CA PRO A 205 16.06 5.63 -2.42
C PRO A 205 16.70 4.30 -2.03
N GLN A 206 16.07 3.17 -2.38
CA GLN A 206 16.66 1.84 -2.17
C GLN A 206 17.95 1.64 -2.99
N ASN A 207 18.33 2.63 -3.79
CA ASN A 207 19.63 2.72 -4.42
C ASN A 207 20.15 4.15 -4.22
N PRO A 208 21.14 4.39 -3.33
CA PRO A 208 21.84 5.67 -3.33
C PRO A 208 22.50 5.81 -4.69
N ILE A 209 21.88 6.56 -5.59
CA ILE A 209 22.54 7.04 -6.81
C ILE A 209 23.75 7.82 -6.29
N PRO A 210 24.99 7.43 -6.63
CA PRO A 210 26.14 8.21 -6.22
C PRO A 210 25.91 9.63 -6.70
N GLU A 211 25.84 10.57 -5.76
CA GLU A 211 25.65 11.98 -6.08
C GLU A 211 26.68 12.41 -7.14
N PRO A 212 26.42 13.45 -7.95
CA PRO A 212 27.34 13.88 -9.00
C PRO A 212 28.80 14.05 -8.54
N GLY A 213 29.02 14.38 -7.26
CA GLY A 213 30.36 14.41 -6.64
C GLY A 213 31.07 13.06 -6.57
N SER A 214 30.35 11.96 -6.32
CA SER A 214 30.88 10.60 -6.28
C SER A 214 31.27 10.08 -7.67
N LEU A 215 30.50 10.41 -8.71
CA LEU A 215 30.90 10.15 -10.10
C LEU A 215 32.13 10.98 -10.50
N ALA A 216 32.21 12.24 -10.06
CA ALA A 216 33.39 13.07 -10.29
C ALA A 216 34.65 12.49 -9.63
N LEU A 217 34.54 11.99 -8.39
CA LEU A 217 35.65 11.34 -7.67
C LEU A 217 36.11 10.03 -8.31
N ILE A 218 35.18 9.19 -8.77
CA ILE A 218 35.51 7.95 -9.50
C ILE A 218 36.19 8.28 -10.84
N SER A 219 35.68 9.30 -11.54
CA SER A 219 36.27 9.79 -12.80
C SER A 219 37.69 10.34 -12.61
N LEU A 220 37.91 11.12 -11.54
CA LEU A 220 39.22 11.63 -11.16
C LEU A 220 40.18 10.52 -10.71
N GLY A 221 39.70 9.52 -9.97
CA GLY A 221 40.49 8.36 -9.55
C GLY A 221 41.00 7.52 -10.72
N LEU A 222 40.15 7.29 -11.73
CA LEU A 222 40.52 6.57 -12.96
C LEU A 222 41.50 7.36 -13.84
N LEU A 223 41.35 8.69 -13.93
CA LEU A 223 42.32 9.56 -14.60
C LEU A 223 43.68 9.56 -13.89
N GLY A 224 43.69 9.56 -12.55
CA GLY A 224 44.91 9.47 -11.74
C GLY A 224 45.68 8.16 -11.95
N LEU A 225 44.98 7.02 -12.01
CA LEU A 225 45.58 5.72 -12.30
C LEU A 225 46.12 5.62 -13.74
N GLY A 226 45.42 6.22 -14.71
CA GLY A 226 45.88 6.31 -16.10
C GLY A 226 47.15 7.14 -16.27
N ALA A 227 47.28 8.25 -15.53
CA ALA A 227 48.44 9.13 -15.57
C ALA A 227 49.70 8.49 -14.94
N MET A 228 49.55 7.73 -13.85
CA MET A 228 50.68 7.02 -13.23
C MET A 228 51.25 5.92 -14.14
N ARG A 229 50.43 5.28 -14.97
CA ARG A 229 50.89 4.24 -15.90
C ARG A 229 51.73 4.82 -17.05
N LYS A 230 51.56 6.10 -17.40
CA LYS A 230 52.37 6.79 -18.42
C LYS A 230 53.73 7.30 -17.91
N ARG A 231 53.95 7.38 -16.59
CA ARG A 231 55.24 7.79 -16.00
C ARG A 231 56.25 6.65 -15.79
N LYS A 232 55.88 5.40 -16.11
CA LYS A 232 56.76 4.22 -16.10
C LYS A 232 57.19 3.75 -17.50
N LYS A 233 57.27 4.66 -18.46
CA LYS A 233 58.01 4.47 -19.72
C LYS A 233 59.07 5.55 -19.84
#